data_AF-A0A3B0UL34-F1
#
_entry.id   AF-A0A3B0UL34-F1
#
_cell.length_a   1.000
_cell.length_b   1.000
_cell.length_c   1.000
_cell.angle_alpha   90.00
_cell.angle_beta   90.00
_cell.angle_gamma   90.00
#
_symmetry.space_group_name_H-M   'P 1'
#
loop_
_entity.id
_entity.type
_entity.pdbx_description
1 polymer ?
#
loop_
_entity_poly.entity_id
_entity_poly.type
_entity_poly.pdbx_seq_one_letter_code
_entity_poly.pdbx_strand_id
1 'polypeptide(L)'
;MRLKRKQTVFILFTLLIIFVVVPAVLAHPLGNFTINRYAHLNLQEESVAVFHIVDIAEIPTFQERQKMDTNGDGTVDEAEQAVYLAAQAVVLVENLSLTVNDTTMPITAESWSLAFPPGQGDLPTMRLELMATAVPPQSDVVWQLNYVDNNFPERVGWQETVVTAVDGLTILESNVSQEDVSNQLRNYPEDLLRAPMAVNQAVVQFAPVANGLANQSSVVETAVVVNNTNQLSQNNAANLLTTALDSSWATVTLLIVFGLGMGYVLFLQKSRHKERAK
;
A
#
# COMPACT_ATOMS: atom_id res chain seq x y z
N MET A 1 35.70 -34.90 19.62
CA MET A 1 36.37 -34.67 18.32
C MET A 1 36.58 -33.16 18.16
N ARG A 2 37.82 -32.65 18.32
CA ARG A 2 38.10 -31.20 18.19
C ARG A 2 38.14 -30.85 16.70
N LEU A 3 37.17 -30.07 16.21
CA LEU A 3 37.24 -29.55 14.85
C LEU A 3 38.50 -28.68 14.69
N LYS A 4 39.22 -28.86 13.58
CA LYS A 4 40.39 -28.03 13.28
C LYS A 4 39.89 -26.61 13.02
N ARG A 5 40.64 -25.59 13.46
CA ARG A 5 40.30 -24.14 13.35
C ARG A 5 39.78 -23.74 11.95
N LYS A 6 40.30 -24.35 10.88
CA LYS A 6 39.86 -24.14 9.49
C LYS A 6 38.43 -24.64 9.23
N GLN A 7 38.01 -25.75 9.84
CA GLN A 7 36.66 -26.31 9.71
C GLN A 7 35.63 -25.46 10.47
N THR A 8 36.01 -24.90 11.63
CA THR A 8 35.14 -23.97 12.37
C THR A 8 34.91 -22.67 11.61
N VAL A 9 35.97 -22.11 11.00
CA VAL A 9 35.86 -20.91 10.16
C VAL A 9 34.98 -21.18 8.94
N PHE A 10 35.15 -22.34 8.29
CA PHE A 10 34.31 -22.72 7.15
C PHE A 10 32.84 -22.85 7.54
N ILE A 11 32.52 -23.53 8.64
CA ILE A 11 31.14 -23.67 9.14
C ILE A 11 30.53 -22.32 9.51
N LEU A 12 31.28 -21.43 10.17
CA LEU A 12 30.80 -20.07 10.48
C LEU A 12 30.56 -19.26 9.20
N PHE A 13 31.45 -19.37 8.21
CA PHE A 13 31.30 -18.67 6.94
C PHE A 13 30.10 -19.19 6.14
N THR A 14 29.86 -20.50 6.13
CA THR A 14 28.67 -21.11 5.52
C THR A 14 27.38 -20.71 6.23
N LEU A 15 27.36 -20.70 7.58
CA LEU A 15 26.21 -20.21 8.35
C LEU A 15 25.95 -18.72 8.13
N LEU A 16 27.00 -17.91 8.00
CA LEU A 16 26.90 -16.48 7.69
C LEU A 16 26.32 -16.27 6.28
N ILE A 17 26.76 -17.04 5.28
CA ILE A 17 26.21 -16.99 3.92
C ILE A 17 24.73 -17.40 3.90
N ILE A 18 24.35 -18.45 4.66
CA ILE A 18 22.94 -18.87 4.76
C ILE A 18 22.06 -17.78 5.40
N PHE A 19 22.58 -17.01 6.35
CA PHE A 19 21.87 -15.88 6.96
C PHE A 19 21.76 -14.65 6.04
N VAL A 20 22.67 -14.50 5.07
CA VAL A 20 22.70 -13.36 4.13
C VAL A 20 21.80 -13.61 2.91
N VAL A 21 21.44 -14.87 2.62
CA VAL A 21 20.59 -15.25 1.46
C VAL A 21 19.20 -15.71 1.93
N VAL A 22 18.63 -15.07 2.96
CA VAL A 22 17.18 -15.12 3.14
C VAL A 22 16.61 -14.03 2.23
N PRO A 23 15.90 -14.37 1.13
CA PRO A 23 15.20 -13.34 0.39
C PRO A 23 14.28 -12.64 1.39
N ALA A 24 14.35 -11.31 1.43
CA ALA A 24 13.37 -10.51 2.14
C ALA A 24 12.02 -10.75 1.45
N VAL A 25 11.32 -11.80 1.86
CA VAL A 25 9.90 -11.96 1.55
C VAL A 25 9.26 -10.75 2.20
N LEU A 26 8.70 -9.88 1.36
CA LEU A 26 8.13 -8.61 1.79
C LEU A 26 7.09 -8.92 2.87
N ALA A 27 7.42 -8.56 4.11
CA ALA A 27 6.38 -8.28 5.08
C ALA A 27 5.41 -7.27 4.45
N HIS A 28 4.13 -7.28 4.85
CA HIS A 28 3.21 -6.26 4.37
C HIS A 28 3.94 -4.90 4.44
N PRO A 29 4.18 -4.21 3.30
CA PRO A 29 5.23 -3.19 3.24
C PRO A 29 5.06 -2.06 4.25
N LEU A 30 3.84 -1.90 4.77
CA LEU A 30 3.42 -0.89 5.72
C LEU A 30 3.20 -1.44 7.14
N GLY A 31 3.41 -2.74 7.35
CA GLY A 31 3.33 -3.46 8.62
C GLY A 31 2.14 -4.42 8.73
N ASN A 32 2.29 -5.44 9.58
CA ASN A 32 1.40 -6.61 9.67
C ASN A 32 -0.02 -6.32 10.24
N PHE A 33 -0.34 -5.05 10.52
CA PHE A 33 -1.62 -4.59 11.07
C PHE A 33 -2.40 -3.65 10.13
N THR A 34 -1.83 -3.33 8.98
CA THR A 34 -2.39 -2.33 8.07
C THR A 34 -3.62 -2.83 7.32
N ILE A 35 -4.46 -1.87 6.94
CA ILE A 35 -5.50 -2.05 5.93
C ILE A 35 -5.32 -0.94 4.91
N ASN A 36 -5.14 -1.33 3.66
CA ASN A 36 -4.81 -0.46 2.56
C ASN A 36 -6.00 -0.42 1.61
N ARG A 37 -6.27 0.75 1.05
CA ARG A 37 -7.43 1.02 0.21
C ARG A 37 -6.99 1.69 -1.07
N TYR A 38 -7.58 1.24 -2.16
CA TYR A 38 -7.40 1.85 -3.48
C TYR A 38 -8.77 2.02 -4.11
N ALA A 39 -9.00 3.19 -4.69
CA ALA A 39 -10.18 3.50 -5.46
C ALA A 39 -9.78 4.07 -6.82
N HIS A 40 -10.28 3.48 -7.90
CA HIS A 40 -10.17 4.03 -9.24
C HIS A 40 -11.55 4.44 -9.73
N LEU A 41 -11.71 5.75 -9.91
CA LEU A 41 -12.89 6.37 -10.50
C LEU A 41 -12.66 6.48 -12.01
N ASN A 42 -13.36 5.66 -12.78
CA ASN A 42 -13.35 5.75 -14.24
C ASN A 42 -14.62 6.45 -14.72
N LEU A 43 -14.46 7.70 -15.17
CA LEU A 43 -15.54 8.53 -15.70
C LEU A 43 -15.93 8.03 -17.09
N GLN A 44 -17.21 7.68 -17.25
CA GLN A 44 -17.82 7.22 -18.51
C GLN A 44 -18.96 8.16 -18.90
N GLU A 45 -19.42 8.06 -20.15
CA GLU A 45 -20.47 8.94 -20.68
C GLU A 45 -21.78 8.85 -19.87
N GLU A 46 -22.16 7.65 -19.44
CA GLU A 46 -23.44 7.39 -18.74
C GLU A 46 -23.25 6.91 -17.30
N SER A 47 -22.00 6.73 -16.84
CA SER A 47 -21.73 6.18 -15.51
C SER A 47 -20.37 6.58 -14.97
N VAL A 48 -20.18 6.39 -13.68
CA VAL A 48 -18.87 6.38 -13.04
C VAL A 48 -18.64 4.96 -12.54
N ALA A 49 -17.67 4.27 -13.12
CA ALA A 49 -17.23 2.99 -12.57
C ALA A 49 -16.25 3.25 -11.43
N VAL A 50 -16.43 2.51 -10.35
CA VAL A 50 -15.61 2.53 -9.14
C VAL A 50 -14.99 1.16 -8.99
N PHE A 51 -13.69 1.05 -9.23
CA PHE A 51 -12.92 -0.14 -8.87
C PHE A 51 -12.27 0.09 -7.51
N HIS A 52 -12.68 -0.69 -6.51
CA HIS A 52 -12.23 -0.55 -5.13
C HIS A 52 -11.49 -1.81 -4.68
N ILE A 53 -10.37 -1.62 -3.99
CA ILE A 53 -9.57 -2.72 -3.45
C ILE A 53 -9.33 -2.46 -1.98
N VAL A 54 -9.53 -3.50 -1.18
CA VAL A 54 -9.10 -3.55 0.21
C VAL A 54 -8.03 -4.63 0.35
N ASP A 55 -6.83 -4.22 0.75
CA ASP A 55 -5.70 -5.10 1.00
C ASP A 55 -5.36 -5.11 2.49
N ILE A 56 -5.52 -6.27 3.10
CA ILE A 56 -5.48 -6.47 4.56
C ILE A 56 -4.27 -7.31 4.91
N ALA A 57 -3.46 -6.80 5.85
CA ALA A 57 -2.26 -7.48 6.32
C ALA A 57 -2.56 -8.77 7.11
N GLU A 58 -1.52 -9.48 7.53
CA GLU A 58 -1.60 -10.85 8.04
C GLU A 58 -2.43 -10.98 9.32
N ILE A 59 -2.22 -10.11 10.31
CA ILE A 59 -2.91 -10.23 11.61
C ILE A 59 -4.40 -9.91 11.47
N PRO A 60 -4.81 -8.82 10.80
CA PRO A 60 -6.22 -8.57 10.58
C PRO A 60 -6.85 -9.60 9.63
N THR A 61 -6.11 -10.15 8.66
CA THR A 61 -6.59 -11.27 7.83
C THR A 61 -6.93 -12.48 8.69
N PHE A 62 -6.08 -12.83 9.64
CA PHE A 62 -6.38 -13.89 10.60
C PHE A 62 -7.69 -13.63 11.37
N GLN A 63 -7.93 -12.38 11.79
CA GLN A 63 -9.17 -11.97 12.46
C GLN A 63 -10.39 -12.07 11.54
N GLU A 64 -10.28 -11.65 10.27
CA GLU A 64 -11.38 -11.74 9.30
C GLU A 64 -11.71 -13.21 8.98
N ARG A 65 -10.70 -14.08 8.85
CA ARG A 65 -10.91 -15.52 8.65
C ARG A 65 -11.66 -16.18 9.81
N GLN A 66 -11.41 -15.76 11.05
CA GLN A 66 -12.18 -16.23 12.20
C GLN A 66 -13.66 -15.82 12.15
N LYS A 67 -13.99 -14.71 11.47
CA LYS A 67 -15.38 -14.29 11.26
C LYS A 67 -16.04 -15.05 10.10
N MET A 68 -15.24 -15.48 9.12
CA MET A 68 -15.71 -16.28 7.98
C MET A 68 -16.02 -17.72 8.37
N ASP A 69 -15.22 -18.31 9.25
CA ASP A 69 -15.38 -19.68 9.78
C ASP A 69 -16.63 -19.74 10.69
N THR A 70 -17.79 -19.88 10.07
CA THR A 70 -19.08 -19.90 10.75
C THR A 70 -19.40 -21.26 11.35
N ASN A 71 -18.79 -22.32 10.81
CA ASN A 71 -18.99 -23.69 11.28
C ASN A 71 -18.02 -24.07 12.44
N GLY A 72 -16.94 -23.29 12.63
CA GLY A 72 -15.97 -23.43 13.71
C GLY A 72 -14.96 -24.56 13.53
N ASP A 73 -14.72 -25.02 12.30
CA ASP A 73 -13.82 -26.15 12.00
C ASP A 73 -12.35 -25.73 11.83
N GLY A 74 -12.07 -24.42 11.88
CA GLY A 74 -10.73 -23.84 11.75
C GLY A 74 -10.28 -23.64 10.30
N THR A 75 -11.13 -23.93 9.32
CA THR A 75 -10.92 -23.67 7.90
C THR A 75 -11.99 -22.71 7.37
N VAL A 76 -11.75 -22.16 6.18
CA VAL A 76 -12.75 -21.31 5.49
C VAL A 76 -12.95 -21.95 4.14
N ASP A 77 -14.14 -22.48 3.92
CA ASP A 77 -14.51 -23.08 2.63
C ASP A 77 -15.06 -22.04 1.63
N GLU A 78 -15.31 -22.48 0.39
CA GLU A 78 -15.79 -21.60 -0.67
C GLU A 78 -17.18 -21.00 -0.37
N ALA A 79 -18.05 -21.73 0.33
CA ALA A 79 -19.38 -21.26 0.65
C ALA A 79 -19.35 -20.20 1.76
N GLU A 80 -18.55 -20.41 2.80
CA GLU A 80 -18.30 -19.43 3.85
C GLU A 80 -17.65 -18.16 3.30
N GLN A 81 -16.64 -18.33 2.44
CA GLN A 81 -16.01 -17.22 1.75
C GLN A 81 -17.02 -16.42 0.90
N ALA A 82 -17.88 -17.09 0.15
CA ALA A 82 -18.88 -16.44 -0.70
C ALA A 82 -19.92 -15.65 0.12
N VAL A 83 -20.40 -16.22 1.24
CA VAL A 83 -21.35 -15.55 2.14
C VAL A 83 -20.71 -14.32 2.78
N TYR A 84 -19.51 -14.46 3.33
CA TYR A 84 -18.77 -13.34 3.92
C TYR A 84 -18.53 -12.23 2.89
N LEU A 85 -18.04 -12.61 1.70
CA LEU A 85 -17.67 -11.64 0.67
C LEU A 85 -18.89 -10.87 0.14
N ALA A 86 -20.03 -11.53 -0.06
CA ALA A 86 -21.27 -10.86 -0.45
C ALA A 86 -21.73 -9.85 0.62
N ALA A 87 -21.60 -10.19 1.91
CA ALA A 87 -21.91 -9.27 2.99
C ALA A 87 -20.93 -8.09 3.05
N GLN A 88 -19.62 -8.34 2.85
CA GLN A 88 -18.62 -7.27 2.82
C GLN A 88 -18.83 -6.32 1.64
N ALA A 89 -19.20 -6.82 0.46
CA ALA A 89 -19.47 -5.96 -0.70
C ALA A 89 -20.54 -4.90 -0.42
N VAL A 90 -21.60 -5.27 0.29
CA VAL A 90 -22.65 -4.33 0.74
C VAL A 90 -22.08 -3.28 1.70
N VAL A 91 -21.37 -3.72 2.74
CA VAL A 91 -20.77 -2.83 3.74
C VAL A 91 -19.77 -1.86 3.11
N LEU A 92 -18.96 -2.33 2.16
CA LEU A 92 -17.98 -1.48 1.48
C LEU A 92 -18.67 -0.36 0.71
N VAL A 93 -19.68 -0.71 -0.11
CA VAL A 93 -20.46 0.27 -0.89
C VAL A 93 -21.20 1.26 0.00
N GLU A 94 -21.80 0.83 1.12
CA GLU A 94 -22.50 1.72 2.05
C GLU A 94 -21.59 2.80 2.65
N ASN A 95 -20.28 2.54 2.73
CA ASN A 95 -19.28 3.48 3.22
C ASN A 95 -18.59 4.29 2.10
N LEU A 96 -18.97 4.07 0.84
CA LEU A 96 -18.60 4.93 -0.27
C LEU A 96 -19.68 5.99 -0.50
N SER A 97 -19.26 7.22 -0.74
CA SER A 97 -20.16 8.31 -1.11
C SER A 97 -19.70 8.93 -2.41
N LEU A 98 -20.65 9.15 -3.33
CA LEU A 98 -20.41 9.85 -4.58
C LEU A 98 -21.53 10.87 -4.78
N THR A 99 -21.16 12.13 -5.03
CA THR A 99 -22.11 13.18 -5.42
C THR A 99 -21.70 13.77 -6.76
N VAL A 100 -22.69 14.12 -7.58
CA VAL A 100 -22.49 14.86 -8.82
C VAL A 100 -23.38 16.09 -8.78
N ASN A 101 -22.80 17.28 -8.88
CA ASN A 101 -23.50 18.57 -8.76
C ASN A 101 -24.42 18.59 -7.51
N ASP A 102 -23.83 18.24 -6.35
CA ASP A 102 -24.49 18.14 -5.04
C ASP A 102 -25.63 17.11 -4.92
N THR A 103 -25.85 16.28 -5.95
CA THR A 103 -26.82 15.19 -5.90
C THR A 103 -26.13 13.88 -5.54
N THR A 104 -26.56 13.23 -4.46
CA THR A 104 -26.04 11.91 -4.04
C THR A 104 -26.41 10.83 -5.05
N MET A 105 -25.41 10.15 -5.58
CA MET A 105 -25.58 9.04 -6.50
C MET A 105 -25.52 7.72 -5.75
N PRO A 106 -26.53 6.85 -5.87
CA PRO A 106 -26.42 5.48 -5.40
C PRO A 106 -25.26 4.77 -6.10
N ILE A 107 -24.41 4.11 -5.33
CA ILE A 107 -23.37 3.23 -5.83
C ILE A 107 -23.92 1.81 -5.76
N THR A 108 -23.85 1.07 -6.85
CA THR A 108 -24.33 -0.31 -6.95
C THR A 108 -23.14 -1.24 -7.13
N ALA A 109 -22.97 -2.24 -6.26
CA ALA A 109 -21.97 -3.29 -6.45
C ALA A 109 -22.36 -4.20 -7.63
N GLU A 110 -21.45 -4.39 -8.57
CA GLU A 110 -21.64 -5.22 -9.76
C GLU A 110 -20.97 -6.58 -9.62
N SER A 111 -19.75 -6.60 -9.08
CA SER A 111 -19.02 -7.85 -8.84
C SER A 111 -17.94 -7.66 -7.77
N TRP A 112 -17.53 -8.77 -7.17
CA TRP A 112 -16.53 -8.78 -6.12
C TRP A 112 -15.72 -10.08 -6.15
N SER A 113 -14.48 -10.03 -5.69
CA SER A 113 -13.62 -11.20 -5.55
C SER A 113 -12.80 -11.13 -4.26
N LEU A 114 -12.37 -12.30 -3.77
CA LEU A 114 -11.52 -12.42 -2.60
C LEU A 114 -10.38 -13.39 -2.88
N ALA A 115 -9.17 -12.97 -2.54
CA ALA A 115 -7.98 -13.79 -2.61
C ALA A 115 -7.20 -13.73 -1.29
N PHE A 116 -6.38 -14.75 -1.05
CA PHE A 116 -5.45 -14.80 0.08
C PHE A 116 -3.99 -14.93 -0.41
N PRO A 117 -3.37 -13.84 -0.90
CA PRO A 117 -1.97 -13.87 -1.28
C PRO A 117 -1.06 -14.25 -0.09
N PRO A 118 0.11 -14.86 -0.35
CA PRO A 118 1.08 -15.14 0.71
C PRO A 118 1.74 -13.83 1.19
N GLY A 119 1.76 -13.64 2.52
CA GLY A 119 2.49 -12.58 3.21
C GLY A 119 3.75 -13.11 3.90
N GLN A 120 4.17 -12.44 4.98
CA GLN A 120 5.37 -12.83 5.71
C GLN A 120 5.27 -14.24 6.31
N GLY A 121 6.27 -15.08 6.04
CA GLY A 121 6.32 -16.42 6.62
C GLY A 121 5.16 -17.33 6.17
N ASP A 122 4.68 -17.14 4.93
CA ASP A 122 3.54 -17.84 4.33
C ASP A 122 2.21 -17.64 5.07
N LEU A 123 2.12 -16.63 5.94
CA LEU A 123 0.85 -16.23 6.53
C LEU A 123 -0.03 -15.56 5.47
N PRO A 124 -1.33 -15.87 5.41
CA PRO A 124 -2.21 -15.26 4.41
C PRO A 124 -2.41 -13.78 4.70
N THR A 125 -2.30 -12.95 3.66
CA THR A 125 -2.98 -11.65 3.59
C THR A 125 -4.35 -11.83 2.95
N MET A 126 -5.15 -10.78 2.89
CA MET A 126 -6.45 -10.82 2.26
C MET A 126 -6.61 -9.64 1.31
N ARG A 127 -7.02 -9.94 0.08
CA ARG A 127 -7.30 -8.95 -0.95
C ARG A 127 -8.74 -9.10 -1.41
N LEU A 128 -9.53 -8.06 -1.19
CA LEU A 128 -10.89 -7.94 -1.69
C LEU A 128 -10.90 -6.94 -2.83
N GLU A 129 -11.45 -7.32 -3.97
CA GLU A 129 -11.67 -6.41 -5.11
C GLU A 129 -13.17 -6.27 -5.36
N LEU A 130 -13.64 -5.05 -5.59
CA LEU A 130 -15.03 -4.68 -5.80
C LEU A 130 -15.14 -3.80 -7.05
N MET A 131 -15.99 -4.19 -7.98
CA MET A 131 -16.43 -3.34 -9.08
C MET A 131 -17.83 -2.82 -8.74
N ALA A 132 -18.00 -1.51 -8.81
CA ALA A 132 -19.27 -0.84 -8.57
C ALA A 132 -19.51 0.28 -9.59
N THR A 133 -20.76 0.69 -9.73
CA THR A 133 -21.16 1.71 -10.69
C THR A 133 -22.11 2.71 -10.04
N ALA A 134 -21.94 4.00 -10.39
CA ALA A 134 -22.90 5.05 -10.09
C ALA A 134 -23.36 5.70 -11.40
N VAL A 135 -24.67 5.97 -11.54
CA VAL A 135 -25.23 6.56 -12.76
C VAL A 135 -25.55 8.04 -12.50
N PRO A 136 -24.74 8.98 -13.01
CA PRO A 136 -25.03 10.41 -12.88
C PRO A 136 -26.27 10.79 -13.69
N PRO A 137 -26.96 11.89 -13.33
CA PRO A 137 -27.99 12.46 -14.18
C PRO A 137 -27.39 12.92 -15.51
N GLN A 138 -28.09 12.67 -16.62
CA GLN A 138 -27.69 13.16 -17.93
C GLN A 138 -27.56 14.68 -17.92
N SER A 139 -26.47 15.19 -18.49
CA SER A 139 -26.21 16.62 -18.59
C SER A 139 -25.28 16.92 -19.76
N ASP A 140 -25.47 18.09 -20.38
CA ASP A 140 -24.57 18.62 -21.41
C ASP A 140 -23.58 19.66 -20.83
N VAL A 141 -23.49 19.73 -19.50
CA VAL A 141 -22.68 20.71 -18.76
C VAL A 141 -21.47 20.06 -18.10
N VAL A 142 -20.59 20.89 -17.56
CA VAL A 142 -19.52 20.45 -16.68
C VAL A 142 -20.12 19.77 -15.45
N TRP A 143 -19.66 18.56 -15.15
CA TRP A 143 -19.99 17.85 -13.92
C TRP A 143 -18.96 18.12 -12.84
N GLN A 144 -19.42 18.41 -11.63
CA GLN A 144 -18.62 18.42 -10.41
C GLN A 144 -18.89 17.13 -9.64
N LEU A 145 -17.92 16.23 -9.63
CA LEU A 145 -17.95 14.99 -8.85
C LEU A 145 -17.23 15.18 -7.52
N ASN A 146 -17.82 14.69 -6.44
CA ASN A 146 -17.15 14.48 -5.16
C ASN A 146 -17.27 13.00 -4.78
N TYR A 147 -16.17 12.41 -4.36
CA TYR A 147 -16.10 11.03 -3.89
C TYR A 147 -15.44 11.00 -2.51
N VAL A 148 -15.94 10.14 -1.63
CA VAL A 148 -15.38 9.88 -0.31
C VAL A 148 -15.44 8.39 0.00
N ASP A 149 -14.32 7.82 0.42
CA ASP A 149 -14.24 6.48 0.99
C ASP A 149 -14.08 6.55 2.52
N ASN A 150 -15.14 6.19 3.25
CA ASN A 150 -15.18 6.16 4.71
C ASN A 150 -14.91 4.76 5.29
N ASN A 151 -14.53 3.77 4.47
CA ASN A 151 -14.19 2.44 4.96
C ASN A 151 -12.98 2.47 5.91
N PHE A 152 -13.00 1.64 6.96
CA PHE A 152 -11.87 1.47 7.89
C PHE A 152 -11.24 2.78 8.42
N PRO A 153 -12.02 3.75 8.93
CA PRO A 153 -11.53 5.10 9.23
C PRO A 153 -10.49 5.15 10.36
N GLU A 154 -10.49 4.15 11.24
CA GLU A 154 -9.56 4.03 12.38
C GLU A 154 -8.28 3.24 12.02
N ARG A 155 -8.16 2.78 10.77
CA ARG A 155 -7.08 1.89 10.36
C ARG A 155 -5.99 2.66 9.63
N VAL A 156 -4.76 2.38 10.05
CA VAL A 156 -3.56 2.88 9.37
C VAL A 156 -3.26 2.02 8.14
N GLY A 157 -2.78 2.67 7.10
CA GLY A 157 -2.42 2.04 5.83
C GLY A 157 -2.41 3.05 4.70
N TRP A 158 -2.09 2.57 3.51
CA TRP A 158 -2.16 3.32 2.26
C TRP A 158 -3.61 3.58 1.86
N GLN A 159 -3.91 4.79 1.41
CA GLN A 159 -5.18 5.17 0.83
C GLN A 159 -4.87 5.96 -0.43
N GLU A 160 -5.30 5.43 -1.57
CA GLU A 160 -5.08 6.04 -2.87
C GLU A 160 -6.38 6.10 -3.64
N THR A 161 -6.69 7.28 -4.16
CA THR A 161 -7.80 7.49 -5.07
C THR A 161 -7.22 8.03 -6.37
N VAL A 162 -7.56 7.39 -7.48
CA VAL A 162 -7.14 7.76 -8.83
C VAL A 162 -8.38 8.02 -9.67
N VAL A 163 -8.30 9.00 -10.59
CA VAL A 163 -9.38 9.26 -11.55
C VAL A 163 -8.87 9.20 -12.99
N THR A 164 -9.63 8.55 -13.85
CA THR A 164 -9.43 8.59 -15.31
C THR A 164 -10.75 8.86 -16.01
N ALA A 165 -10.68 9.22 -17.29
CA ALA A 165 -11.86 9.37 -18.14
C ALA A 165 -11.71 8.53 -19.40
N VAL A 166 -12.82 7.98 -19.90
CA VAL A 166 -12.86 7.34 -21.22
C VAL A 166 -12.71 8.38 -22.34
N ASP A 167 -12.38 7.89 -23.54
CA ASP A 167 -12.42 8.71 -24.75
C ASP A 167 -13.81 9.37 -24.89
N GLY A 168 -13.85 10.68 -25.18
CA GLY A 168 -15.09 11.45 -25.26
C GLY A 168 -15.39 12.29 -24.01
N LEU A 169 -14.70 12.04 -22.90
CA LEU A 169 -14.70 12.90 -21.73
C LEU A 169 -13.32 13.53 -21.50
N THR A 170 -13.30 14.70 -20.85
CA THR A 170 -12.06 15.36 -20.42
C THR A 170 -12.16 15.78 -18.97
N ILE A 171 -11.11 15.48 -18.19
CA ILE A 171 -10.94 15.98 -16.83
C ILE A 171 -10.41 17.42 -16.93
N LEU A 172 -11.21 18.37 -16.46
CA LEU A 172 -10.88 19.80 -16.45
C LEU A 172 -10.06 20.16 -15.20
N GLU A 173 -10.42 19.59 -14.05
CA GLU A 173 -9.77 19.80 -12.78
C GLU A 173 -9.88 18.54 -11.91
N SER A 174 -8.84 18.22 -11.15
CA SER A 174 -8.84 17.11 -10.20
C SER A 174 -7.86 17.40 -9.06
N ASN A 175 -8.25 17.09 -7.82
CA ASN A 175 -7.35 17.10 -6.66
C ASN A 175 -6.66 15.75 -6.42
N VAL A 176 -6.97 14.73 -7.22
CA VAL A 176 -6.36 13.39 -7.15
C VAL A 176 -5.59 13.06 -8.43
N SER A 177 -4.65 12.12 -8.31
CA SER A 177 -3.81 11.66 -9.41
C SER A 177 -4.62 10.99 -10.52
N GLN A 178 -4.13 11.08 -11.76
CA GLN A 178 -4.57 10.22 -12.86
C GLN A 178 -3.66 9.01 -13.06
N GLU A 179 -2.54 8.97 -12.34
CA GLU A 179 -1.58 7.87 -12.31
C GLU A 179 -1.78 7.01 -11.06
N ASP A 180 -1.82 5.70 -11.26
CA ASP A 180 -1.77 4.68 -10.22
C ASP A 180 -0.30 4.43 -9.81
N VAL A 181 0.07 4.90 -8.62
CA VAL A 181 1.45 4.81 -8.14
C VAL A 181 1.72 3.52 -7.37
N SER A 182 0.67 2.88 -6.84
CA SER A 182 0.80 1.63 -6.09
C SER A 182 0.62 0.37 -6.95
N ASN A 183 0.32 0.53 -8.25
CA ASN A 183 -0.07 -0.57 -9.11
C ASN A 183 -1.20 -1.38 -8.46
N GLN A 184 -2.28 -0.68 -8.06
CA GLN A 184 -3.44 -1.25 -7.38
C GLN A 184 -3.05 -1.98 -6.08
N LEU A 185 -2.24 -1.33 -5.24
CA LEU A 185 -1.71 -1.84 -3.97
C LEU A 185 -0.78 -3.07 -4.09
N ARG A 186 -0.26 -3.35 -5.29
CA ARG A 186 0.68 -4.47 -5.49
C ARG A 186 2.12 -4.06 -5.23
N ASN A 187 2.43 -2.77 -5.39
CA ASN A 187 3.74 -2.18 -5.18
C ASN A 187 3.61 -0.92 -4.33
N TYR A 188 4.59 -0.61 -3.50
CA TYR A 188 4.57 0.59 -2.66
C TYR A 188 5.87 1.37 -2.89
N PRO A 189 5.82 2.63 -3.35
CA PRO A 189 7.01 3.46 -3.50
C PRO A 189 7.79 3.56 -2.17
N GLU A 190 9.08 3.24 -2.21
CA GLU A 190 9.92 3.16 -0.99
C GLU A 190 9.99 4.48 -0.21
N ASP A 191 9.94 5.60 -0.94
CA ASP A 191 9.94 6.95 -0.39
C ASP A 191 8.68 7.29 0.41
N LEU A 192 7.56 6.61 0.11
CA LEU A 192 6.26 6.85 0.75
C LEU A 192 5.96 5.86 1.89
N LEU A 193 6.82 4.86 2.16
CA LEU A 193 6.62 3.92 3.27
C LEU A 193 6.64 4.58 4.65
N ARG A 194 7.31 5.73 4.79
CA ARG A 194 7.39 6.47 6.08
C ARG A 194 6.20 7.41 6.30
N ALA A 195 5.53 7.80 5.23
CA ALA A 195 4.35 8.65 5.26
C ALA A 195 3.39 8.13 4.17
N PRO A 196 2.67 7.04 4.47
CA PRO A 196 1.79 6.39 3.49
C PRO A 196 0.77 7.38 2.95
N MET A 197 0.40 7.21 1.68
CA MET A 197 -0.63 8.03 1.08
C MET A 197 -1.93 7.91 1.87
N ALA A 198 -2.63 9.04 2.05
CA ALA A 198 -3.86 9.13 2.83
C ALA A 198 -4.95 9.88 2.03
N VAL A 199 -5.11 9.52 0.75
CA VAL A 199 -6.05 10.13 -0.18
C VAL A 199 -7.27 9.24 -0.32
N ASN A 200 -8.33 9.56 0.42
CA ASN A 200 -9.62 8.87 0.39
C ASN A 200 -10.77 9.75 -0.11
N GLN A 201 -10.46 10.93 -0.64
CA GLN A 201 -11.44 11.88 -1.16
C GLN A 201 -10.98 12.41 -2.52
N ALA A 202 -11.92 12.53 -3.45
CA ALA A 202 -11.68 13.13 -4.75
C ALA A 202 -12.73 14.20 -5.06
N VAL A 203 -12.27 15.28 -5.67
CA VAL A 203 -13.05 16.40 -6.20
C VAL A 203 -12.60 16.58 -7.64
N VAL A 204 -13.51 16.35 -8.58
CA VAL A 204 -13.19 16.26 -10.01
C VAL A 204 -14.21 17.07 -10.82
N GLN A 205 -13.72 17.91 -11.73
CA GLN A 205 -14.55 18.52 -12.76
C GLN A 205 -14.26 17.87 -14.11
N PHE A 206 -15.30 17.48 -14.82
CA PHE A 206 -15.17 16.85 -16.14
C PHE A 206 -16.33 17.23 -17.05
N ALA A 207 -16.12 17.11 -18.36
CA ALA A 207 -17.11 17.43 -19.37
C ALA A 207 -16.93 16.57 -20.62
N PRO A 208 -17.93 16.48 -21.50
CA PRO A 208 -17.74 15.93 -22.84
C PRO A 208 -16.67 16.71 -23.60
N VAL A 209 -15.86 16.00 -24.38
CA VAL A 209 -14.92 16.64 -25.31
C VAL A 209 -15.75 17.40 -26.34
N ALA A 210 -15.52 18.71 -26.46
CA ALA A 210 -16.21 19.52 -27.46
C ALA A 210 -15.88 19.00 -28.88
N ASN A 211 -16.89 18.49 -29.60
CA ASN A 211 -16.75 18.10 -30.99
C ASN A 211 -16.60 19.36 -31.88
N GLY A 212 -15.34 19.74 -32.17
CA GLY A 212 -14.92 20.81 -33.08
C GLY A 212 -14.28 21.99 -32.34
N LEU A 213 -12.96 22.19 -32.36
CA LEU A 213 -12.06 22.29 -33.52
C LEU A 213 -10.72 21.59 -33.24
N ALA A 214 -10.51 20.41 -33.83
CA ALA A 214 -9.16 19.98 -34.15
C ALA A 214 -8.65 20.83 -35.34
N ASN A 215 -7.41 21.31 -35.22
CA ASN A 215 -6.60 22.04 -36.19
C ASN A 215 -6.90 23.54 -36.43
N GLN A 216 -6.36 24.38 -35.54
CA GLN A 216 -5.36 25.37 -35.96
C GLN A 216 -4.26 25.49 -34.88
N SER A 217 -3.42 24.47 -34.77
CA SER A 217 -2.07 24.65 -34.22
C SER A 217 -1.26 25.46 -35.23
N SER A 218 -1.32 26.78 -35.12
CA SER A 218 -0.26 27.62 -35.67
C SER A 218 1.00 27.32 -34.87
N VAL A 219 1.92 26.61 -35.50
CA VAL A 219 3.31 26.51 -35.06
C VAL A 219 3.86 27.93 -35.08
N VAL A 220 3.91 28.56 -33.91
CA VAL A 220 4.82 29.68 -33.65
C VAL A 220 5.77 29.19 -32.58
N GLU A 221 6.83 28.56 -33.06
CA GLU A 221 8.05 28.31 -32.32
C GLU A 221 8.62 29.68 -31.90
N THR A 222 8.43 30.05 -30.63
CA THR A 222 9.27 31.07 -29.99
C THR A 222 9.81 30.42 -28.72
N ALA A 223 11.05 29.95 -28.84
CA ALA A 223 11.85 29.50 -27.72
C ALA A 223 12.07 30.68 -26.77
N VAL A 224 11.37 30.67 -25.63
CA VAL A 224 11.74 31.44 -24.46
C VAL A 224 12.17 30.43 -23.40
N VAL A 225 13.48 30.26 -23.27
CA VAL A 225 14.11 29.54 -22.17
C VAL A 225 13.83 30.34 -20.89
N VAL A 226 12.87 29.89 -20.10
CA VAL A 226 12.66 30.37 -18.72
C VAL A 226 13.22 29.33 -17.78
N ASN A 227 14.47 29.54 -17.37
CA ASN A 227 15.09 28.85 -16.25
C ASN A 227 14.48 29.37 -14.94
N ASN A 228 13.47 28.68 -14.39
CA ASN A 228 12.98 28.95 -13.03
C ASN A 228 13.34 27.81 -12.08
N THR A 229 14.53 27.96 -11.49
CA THR A 229 14.82 27.90 -10.05
C THR A 229 13.87 27.07 -9.16
N ASN A 230 13.91 25.75 -9.28
CA ASN A 230 13.54 24.82 -8.19
C ASN A 230 14.77 24.31 -7.39
N GLN A 231 15.90 25.01 -7.48
CA GLN A 231 17.11 24.66 -6.73
C GLN A 231 17.24 25.33 -5.35
N LEU A 232 16.32 26.22 -4.95
CA LEU A 232 16.42 26.90 -3.65
C LEU A 232 15.66 26.23 -2.50
N SER A 233 14.84 25.20 -2.76
CA SER A 233 14.18 24.41 -1.70
C SER A 233 14.95 23.12 -1.36
N GLN A 234 15.84 22.66 -2.25
CA GLN A 234 16.67 21.45 -2.04
C GLN A 234 17.96 21.72 -1.24
N ASN A 235 18.41 22.97 -1.10
CA ASN A 235 19.69 23.29 -0.45
C ASN A 235 19.58 23.58 1.07
N ASN A 236 18.38 23.57 1.65
CA ASN A 236 18.18 23.81 3.09
C ASN A 236 17.97 22.53 3.92
N ALA A 237 17.74 21.36 3.29
CA ALA A 237 17.67 20.07 3.99
C ALA A 237 19.02 19.30 3.97
N ALA A 238 19.93 19.66 3.06
CA ALA A 238 21.25 19.03 2.94
C ALA A 238 22.27 19.50 4.01
N ASN A 239 21.95 20.52 4.80
CA ASN A 239 22.86 21.10 5.82
C ASN A 239 22.51 20.76 7.27
N LEU A 240 21.63 19.79 7.54
CA LEU A 240 21.30 19.33 8.89
C LEU A 240 21.65 17.86 9.18
N LEU A 241 22.28 17.15 8.24
CA LEU A 241 22.70 15.74 8.42
C LEU A 241 24.22 15.51 8.41
N THR A 242 25.02 16.55 8.19
CA THR A 242 26.50 16.45 8.23
C THR A 242 27.10 16.59 9.63
N THR A 243 26.28 16.69 10.69
CA THR A 243 26.76 16.86 12.08
C THR A 243 26.36 15.73 13.05
N ALA A 244 25.87 14.59 12.56
CA ALA A 244 25.46 13.47 13.42
C ALA A 244 26.21 12.14 13.17
N LEU A 245 27.15 12.08 12.21
CA LEU A 245 27.96 10.88 11.93
C LEU A 245 29.42 10.98 12.38
N ASP A 246 29.83 12.12 12.95
CA ASP A 246 31.20 12.34 13.46
C ASP A 246 31.34 12.12 14.97
N SER A 247 30.40 11.40 15.56
CA SER A 247 30.40 11.14 16.99
C SER A 247 30.80 9.69 17.26
N SER A 248 32.04 9.56 17.74
CA SER A 248 32.80 8.33 18.08
C SER A 248 32.16 7.39 19.13
N TRP A 249 30.87 7.52 19.42
CA TRP A 249 30.12 6.62 20.32
C TRP A 249 29.34 5.53 19.57
N ALA A 250 29.08 5.67 18.27
CA ALA A 250 28.38 4.65 17.47
C ALA A 250 29.20 3.35 17.31
N THR A 251 30.53 3.44 17.34
CA THR A 251 31.43 2.27 17.38
C THR A 251 31.46 1.61 18.76
N VAL A 252 31.23 2.39 19.82
CA VAL A 252 31.25 1.89 21.21
C VAL A 252 30.00 1.08 21.52
N THR A 253 28.82 1.50 21.03
CA THR A 253 27.57 0.72 21.19
C THR A 253 27.62 -0.62 20.46
N LEU A 254 28.19 -0.67 19.26
CA LEU A 254 28.33 -1.93 18.51
C LEU A 254 29.26 -2.93 19.21
N LEU A 255 30.35 -2.44 19.83
CA LEU A 255 31.29 -3.27 20.59
C LEU A 255 30.71 -3.78 21.91
N ILE A 256 29.85 -3.00 22.58
CA ILE A 256 29.18 -3.42 23.82
C ILE A 256 28.18 -4.55 23.55
N VAL A 257 27.41 -4.47 22.47
CA VAL A 257 26.46 -5.54 22.09
C VAL A 257 27.20 -6.83 21.72
N PHE A 258 28.33 -6.74 21.01
CA PHE A 258 29.17 -7.91 20.70
C PHE A 258 29.85 -8.53 21.94
N GLY A 259 30.31 -7.68 22.87
CA GLY A 259 30.94 -8.13 24.12
C GLY A 259 29.97 -8.85 25.06
N LEU A 260 28.74 -8.35 25.20
CA LEU A 260 27.72 -8.97 26.04
C LEU A 260 27.22 -10.31 25.46
N GLY A 261 27.11 -10.41 24.13
CA GLY A 261 26.77 -11.67 23.45
C GLY A 261 27.81 -12.77 23.65
N MET A 262 29.11 -12.45 23.53
CA MET A 262 30.18 -13.44 23.77
C MET A 262 30.31 -13.85 25.25
N GLY A 263 30.08 -12.91 26.18
CA GLY A 263 30.09 -13.22 27.62
C GLY A 263 29.01 -14.23 28.02
N TYR A 264 27.81 -14.10 27.45
CA TYR A 264 26.69 -15.00 27.74
C TYR A 264 26.95 -16.43 27.23
N VAL A 265 27.55 -16.57 26.05
CA VAL A 265 27.87 -17.89 25.46
C VAL A 265 28.95 -18.61 26.26
N LEU A 266 29.96 -17.90 26.77
CA LEU A 266 31.01 -18.48 27.61
C LEU A 266 30.50 -18.85 29.02
N PHE A 267 29.55 -18.09 29.56
CA PHE A 267 28.89 -18.40 30.84
C PHE A 267 28.08 -19.72 30.75
N LEU A 268 27.35 -19.92 29.66
CA LEU A 268 26.59 -21.15 29.41
C LEU A 268 27.49 -22.38 29.17
N GLN A 269 28.67 -22.21 28.58
CA GLN A 269 29.63 -23.32 28.46
C GLN A 269 30.24 -23.71 29.80
N LYS A 270 30.47 -22.75 30.70
CA LYS A 270 31.03 -23.01 32.03
C LYS A 270 30.02 -23.65 32.99
N SER A 271 28.72 -23.32 32.89
CA SER A 271 27.69 -23.96 33.72
C SER A 271 27.48 -25.43 33.36
N ARG A 272 27.48 -25.78 32.06
CA ARG A 272 27.35 -27.17 31.58
C ARG A 272 28.53 -28.08 31.95
N HIS A 273 29.72 -27.52 32.19
CA HIS A 273 30.86 -28.30 32.67
C HIS A 273 30.79 -28.62 34.18
N LYS A 274 30.04 -27.84 34.95
CA LYS A 274 29.86 -28.05 36.40
C LYS A 274 28.83 -29.14 36.72
N GLU A 275 27.86 -29.36 35.83
CA GLU A 275 26.84 -30.42 35.97
C GLU A 275 27.33 -31.82 35.55
N ARG A 276 28.43 -31.93 34.80
CA ARG A 276 29.02 -33.21 34.37
C ARG A 276 30.09 -33.77 35.31
N ALA A 277 30.35 -33.11 36.43
CA ALA A 277 31.35 -33.49 37.43
C ALA A 277 30.74 -33.91 38.78
N LYS A 278 29.45 -34.24 38.79
CA LYS A 278 28.72 -34.85 39.91
C LYS A 278 28.12 -36.17 39.43
#